data_AF-A0A938MH22-F1
#
_entry.id   AF-A0A938MH22-F1
#
_cell.length_a   1.000
_cell.length_b   1.000
_cell.length_c   1.000
_cell.angle_alpha   90.00
_cell.angle_beta   90.00
_cell.angle_gamma   90.00
#
_symmetry.space_group_name_H-M   'P 1'
#
loop_
_entity.id
_entity.type
_entity.pdbx_description
1 polymer ?
#
loop_
_entity_poly.entity_id
_entity_poly.type
_entity_poly.pdbx_seq_one_letter_code
_entity_poly.pdbx_strand_id
1 'polypeptide(L)'
;IADGKWHYVAMIMEETRVRLYVDGQEKANEGVTATPAQGAPGPLAMGALVEGNLVCDGAIDEVRLSKCVRQIGEPPSAEFVADEHTVGLWHFSKAAPGQDSSRLANHGQLRRKMAWVAPSGREIPGGMSTAYQPLPPAEDAAPMREALRQVARDVGLRTVDADQIRDGVLQEWSYDFKWHGKKEYPQHRVGEVDKEKLKREAFDEHALIWESDGGPVGTVLRRTAALLQNLADSAKLASLVSDCRALRAAYETAKPASDSDLYRAFYLAACALRRQVALSNPLLDFDTILFVARGTFEGSVRSNPATADVQGGHFVTQYFGFNALPGGGLFMVRNFKTKPEIVNVLANSVAQNGRLKGKKLDYGAFATPDLSYDGKTIVFAWTENKEHKWVYSQKTCFHLFKVNVDGSNLVQLSDGAFNDFDPCWLPNGRIAFISERRGGYIRCFAACTSRCATTRSSP
;
A
#
# COMPACT_ATOMS: atom_id res chain seq x y z
N ILE A 1 6.56 -2.60 32.39
CA ILE A 1 7.05 -1.35 33.00
C ILE A 1 7.20 -0.35 31.86
N ALA A 2 6.53 0.80 31.93
CA ALA A 2 6.46 1.78 30.83
C ALA A 2 6.00 3.17 31.34
N ASP A 3 6.44 3.55 32.54
CA ASP A 3 6.03 4.77 33.25
C ASP A 3 7.12 5.87 33.25
N GLY A 4 8.21 5.65 32.51
CA GLY A 4 9.31 6.60 32.34
C GLY A 4 10.31 6.66 33.50
N LYS A 5 10.32 5.66 34.40
CA LYS A 5 11.24 5.59 35.55
C LYS A 5 12.27 4.48 35.43
N TRP A 6 13.34 4.60 36.20
CA TRP A 6 14.29 3.50 36.42
C TRP A 6 13.68 2.45 37.35
N HIS A 7 13.89 1.18 37.02
CA HIS A 7 13.46 0.03 37.80
C HIS A 7 14.57 -1.02 37.85
N TYR A 8 14.80 -1.61 39.02
CA TYR A 8 15.72 -2.73 39.17
C TYR A 8 14.99 -4.05 38.89
N VAL A 9 15.30 -4.70 37.77
CA VAL A 9 14.66 -5.95 37.36
C VAL A 9 15.66 -7.10 37.47
N ALA A 10 15.26 -8.20 38.11
CA ALA A 10 16.08 -9.41 38.21
C ALA A 10 15.23 -10.67 37.98
N MET A 11 15.77 -11.61 37.21
CA MET A 11 15.17 -12.92 37.00
C MET A 11 16.13 -14.01 37.50
N ILE A 12 15.60 -14.94 38.29
CA ILE A 12 16.31 -16.12 38.78
C ILE A 12 15.71 -17.33 38.06
N MET A 13 16.56 -18.15 37.44
CA MET A 13 16.17 -19.45 36.88
C MET A 13 16.86 -20.56 37.66
N GLU A 14 16.06 -21.46 38.19
CA GLU A 14 16.44 -22.67 38.92
C GLU A 14 15.92 -23.88 38.10
N GLU A 15 16.43 -25.09 38.37
CA GLU A 15 16.08 -26.29 37.57
C GLU A 15 14.58 -26.57 37.45
N THR A 16 13.82 -26.19 38.49
CA THR A 16 12.38 -26.44 38.62
C THR A 16 11.55 -25.18 38.88
N ARG A 17 12.16 -23.98 38.83
CA ARG A 17 11.49 -22.72 39.23
C ARG A 17 12.04 -21.50 38.50
N VAL A 18 11.19 -20.54 38.19
CA VAL A 18 11.60 -19.20 37.71
C VAL A 18 10.97 -18.14 38.61
N ARG A 19 11.78 -17.17 39.04
CA ARG A 19 11.36 -16.05 39.89
C ARG A 19 11.71 -14.72 39.24
N LEU A 20 10.78 -13.77 39.28
CA LEU A 20 10.95 -12.42 38.75
C LEU A 20 10.80 -11.41 39.89
N TYR A 21 11.75 -10.49 39.98
CA TYR A 21 11.77 -9.39 40.95
C TYR A 21 11.76 -8.05 40.22
N VAL A 22 11.04 -7.08 40.78
CA VAL A 22 11.04 -5.67 40.35
C VAL A 22 11.16 -4.82 41.60
N ASP A 23 12.20 -3.99 41.66
CA ASP A 23 12.57 -3.13 42.79
C ASP A 23 12.64 -3.91 44.11
N GLY A 24 13.40 -5.01 44.10
CA GLY A 24 13.57 -5.92 45.24
C GLY A 24 12.38 -6.81 45.58
N GLN A 25 11.18 -6.48 45.09
CA GLN A 25 9.96 -7.21 45.41
C GLN A 25 9.71 -8.34 44.41
N GLU A 26 9.43 -9.54 44.91
CA GLU A 26 9.00 -10.68 44.09
C GLU A 26 7.67 -10.36 43.40
N LYS A 27 7.61 -10.55 42.07
CA LYS A 27 6.43 -10.29 41.23
C LYS A 27 5.87 -11.54 40.57
N ALA A 28 6.69 -12.57 40.37
CA ALA A 28 6.27 -13.88 39.88
C ALA A 28 7.18 -14.98 40.43
N ASN A 29 6.63 -16.18 40.66
CA ASN A 29 7.34 -17.31 41.24
C ASN A 29 6.68 -18.62 40.78
N GLU A 30 7.11 -19.10 39.62
CA GLU A 30 6.45 -20.19 38.91
C GLU A 30 7.29 -21.47 38.93
N GLY A 31 6.63 -22.61 39.14
CA GLY A 31 7.24 -23.92 38.93
C GLY A 31 7.37 -24.23 37.44
N VAL A 32 8.54 -24.68 37.00
CA VAL A 32 8.80 -25.03 35.59
C VAL A 32 9.34 -26.45 35.47
N THR A 33 9.05 -27.10 34.35
CA THR A 33 9.69 -28.37 33.98
C THR A 33 10.68 -28.09 32.85
N ALA A 34 11.97 -28.05 33.17
CA ALA A 34 13.02 -27.88 32.17
C ALA A 34 13.03 -29.07 31.20
N THR A 35 12.58 -28.84 29.96
CA THR A 35 12.85 -29.79 28.87
C THR A 35 14.29 -29.58 28.43
N PRO A 36 15.12 -30.64 28.22
CA PRO A 36 16.49 -30.48 27.72
C PRO A 36 16.52 -29.89 26.31
N ALA A 37 16.54 -28.56 26.22
CA ALA A 37 16.71 -27.85 24.97
C ALA A 37 18.18 -27.91 24.53
N GLN A 38 18.43 -28.25 23.26
CA GLN A 38 19.71 -27.92 22.65
C GLN A 38 19.89 -26.40 22.69
N GLY A 39 21.05 -25.93 23.14
CA GLY A 39 21.33 -24.50 23.19
C GLY A 39 21.22 -23.89 21.79
N ALA A 40 20.44 -22.80 21.67
CA ALA A 40 20.28 -22.11 20.41
C ALA A 40 21.60 -21.40 20.03
N PRO A 41 22.22 -21.70 18.87
CA PRO A 41 23.44 -21.03 18.46
C PRO A 41 23.12 -19.60 17.99
N GLY A 42 23.71 -18.60 18.65
CA GLY A 42 23.53 -17.20 18.28
C GLY A 42 24.27 -16.23 19.22
N PRO A 43 24.40 -14.95 18.83
CA PRO A 43 24.89 -13.91 19.72
C PRO A 43 23.85 -13.57 20.80
N LEU A 44 24.30 -12.94 21.90
CA LEU A 44 23.39 -12.30 22.86
C LEU A 44 23.12 -10.86 22.42
N ALA A 45 21.86 -10.43 22.45
CA ALA A 45 21.45 -9.05 22.22
C ALA A 45 20.83 -8.45 23.49
N MET A 46 21.01 -7.13 23.66
CA MET A 46 20.47 -6.35 24.78
C MET A 46 19.81 -5.09 24.20
N GLY A 47 18.66 -4.70 24.74
CA GLY A 47 17.81 -3.65 24.17
C GLY A 47 17.04 -4.05 22.90
N ALA A 48 17.33 -5.21 22.32
CA ALA A 48 16.54 -5.82 21.24
C ALA A 48 16.69 -7.34 21.26
N LEU A 49 15.77 -8.04 20.59
CA LEU A 49 16.02 -9.42 20.14
C LEU A 49 17.14 -9.45 19.09
N VAL A 50 17.79 -10.61 18.94
CA VAL A 50 18.87 -10.83 17.96
C VAL A 50 18.37 -10.60 16.52
N GLU A 51 17.12 -10.98 16.26
CA GLU A 51 16.40 -10.82 15.00
C GLU A 51 15.89 -9.39 14.80
N GLY A 52 16.00 -8.50 15.80
CA GLY A 52 15.59 -7.09 15.76
C GLY A 52 14.09 -6.81 15.89
N ASN A 53 13.24 -7.85 15.99
CA ASN A 53 11.78 -7.72 15.89
C ASN A 53 11.07 -7.17 17.14
N LEU A 54 11.67 -7.31 18.32
CA LEU A 54 11.18 -6.70 19.57
C LEU A 54 12.33 -5.85 20.16
N VAL A 55 12.01 -4.62 20.51
CA VAL A 55 12.98 -3.62 20.98
C VAL A 55 12.54 -3.05 22.33
N CYS A 56 13.51 -2.65 23.16
CA CYS A 56 13.28 -1.86 24.35
C CYS A 56 13.33 -0.38 23.98
N ASP A 57 12.19 0.31 24.10
CA ASP A 57 12.09 1.76 23.94
C ASP A 57 12.35 2.44 25.30
N GLY A 58 13.60 2.36 25.75
CA GLY A 58 14.03 2.80 27.07
C GLY A 58 15.53 2.64 27.31
N ALA A 59 16.03 3.30 28.36
CA ALA A 59 17.41 3.15 28.80
C ALA A 59 17.60 1.81 29.54
N ILE A 60 18.77 1.20 29.34
CA ILE A 60 19.23 0.00 30.04
C ILE A 60 20.62 0.31 30.58
N ASP A 61 20.91 -0.09 31.81
CA ASP A 61 22.25 -0.04 32.40
C ASP A 61 22.43 -1.21 33.40
N GLU A 62 23.65 -1.41 33.90
CA GLU A 62 23.99 -2.41 34.93
C GLU A 62 23.54 -3.85 34.63
N VAL A 63 23.72 -4.32 33.38
CA VAL A 63 23.30 -5.67 33.01
C VAL A 63 24.31 -6.72 33.49
N ARG A 64 23.90 -7.57 34.44
CA ARG A 64 24.71 -8.67 34.97
C ARG A 64 24.07 -10.04 34.71
N LEU A 65 24.85 -10.96 34.16
CA LEU A 65 24.54 -12.39 34.09
C LEU A 65 25.37 -13.17 35.12
N SER A 66 24.81 -14.22 35.72
CA SER A 66 25.49 -15.02 36.74
C SER A 66 25.11 -16.49 36.68
N LYS A 67 26.04 -17.37 37.04
CA LYS A 67 25.89 -18.83 37.08
C LYS A 67 25.44 -19.37 38.45
N CYS A 68 24.86 -18.53 39.28
CA CYS A 68 24.34 -18.88 40.61
C CYS A 68 23.07 -18.08 40.92
N VAL A 69 22.27 -18.59 41.86
CA VAL A 69 21.18 -17.85 42.47
C VAL A 69 21.78 -16.72 43.31
N ARG A 70 21.34 -15.48 43.08
CA ARG A 70 21.68 -14.32 43.91
C ARG A 70 20.46 -13.89 44.71
N GLN A 71 20.69 -13.44 45.94
CA GLN A 71 19.66 -12.75 46.72
C GLN A 71 19.36 -11.41 46.06
N ILE A 72 18.08 -11.13 45.83
CA ILE A 72 17.60 -9.85 45.31
C ILE A 72 17.00 -9.07 46.48
N GLY A 73 17.38 -7.81 46.60
CA GLY A 73 16.87 -6.85 47.58
C GLY A 73 16.62 -5.51 46.91
N GLU A 74 16.62 -4.44 47.70
CA GLU A 74 16.41 -3.07 47.22
C GLU A 74 17.29 -2.70 46.01
N PRO A 75 16.84 -1.78 45.13
CA PRO A 75 17.64 -1.29 44.01
C PRO A 75 19.07 -0.89 44.40
N PRO A 76 20.10 -1.32 43.64
CA PRO A 76 21.49 -1.05 43.98
C PRO A 76 21.79 0.46 43.92
N SER A 77 22.45 0.99 44.96
CA SER A 77 22.87 2.39 45.03
C SER A 77 24.27 2.66 44.46
N ALA A 78 24.89 1.66 43.85
CA ALA A 78 26.23 1.70 43.27
C ALA A 78 26.34 0.68 42.13
N GLU A 79 27.32 0.87 41.24
CA GLU A 79 27.63 -0.08 40.15
C GLU A 79 27.91 -1.49 40.70
N PHE A 80 27.53 -2.52 39.93
CA PHE A 80 27.89 -3.89 40.26
C PHE A 80 29.39 -4.13 40.11
N VAL A 81 29.94 -4.99 40.96
CA VAL A 81 31.30 -5.52 40.83
C VAL A 81 31.21 -6.96 40.33
N ALA A 82 32.13 -7.35 39.43
CA ALA A 82 32.23 -8.73 38.98
C ALA A 82 32.87 -9.63 40.06
N ASP A 83 32.29 -10.80 40.29
CA ASP A 83 32.82 -11.84 41.17
C ASP A 83 33.01 -13.16 40.40
N GLU A 84 33.41 -14.24 41.09
CA GLU A 84 33.65 -15.56 40.50
C GLU A 84 32.40 -16.25 39.91
N HIS A 85 31.21 -15.74 40.23
CA HIS A 85 29.92 -16.20 39.71
C HIS A 85 29.37 -15.32 38.58
N THR A 86 29.93 -14.14 38.33
CA THR A 86 29.57 -13.28 37.19
C THR A 86 30.04 -13.92 35.88
N VAL A 87 29.12 -14.04 34.92
CA VAL A 87 29.35 -14.58 33.57
C VAL A 87 29.49 -13.46 32.52
N GLY A 88 28.88 -12.30 32.81
CA GLY A 88 29.02 -11.08 32.03
C GLY A 88 28.46 -9.91 32.83
N LEU A 89 29.07 -8.73 32.70
CA LEU A 89 28.69 -7.49 33.37
C LEU A 89 28.96 -6.31 32.45
N TRP A 90 27.92 -5.61 32.02
CA TRP A 90 28.02 -4.47 31.10
C TRP A 90 27.45 -3.20 31.74
N HIS A 91 28.31 -2.18 31.84
CA HIS A 91 27.97 -0.83 32.26
C HIS A 91 27.79 0.04 31.01
N PHE A 92 26.55 0.36 30.64
CA PHE A 92 26.23 1.08 29.41
C PHE A 92 26.33 2.61 29.54
N SER A 93 26.37 3.15 30.77
CA SER A 93 26.69 4.56 31.04
C SER A 93 28.17 4.93 30.84
N LYS A 94 29.08 3.96 30.68
CA LYS A 94 30.53 4.19 30.51
C LYS A 94 30.90 4.51 29.05
N ALA A 95 32.05 5.17 28.86
CA ALA A 95 32.55 5.62 27.56
C ALA A 95 32.82 4.50 26.52
N ALA A 96 32.82 3.23 26.94
CA ALA A 96 32.96 2.05 26.09
C ALA A 96 31.70 1.15 26.19
N PRO A 97 30.53 1.60 25.67
CA PRO A 97 29.29 0.84 25.76
C PRO A 97 29.42 -0.50 25.01
N GLY A 98 29.40 -1.60 25.76
CA GLY A 98 29.69 -2.96 25.28
C GLY A 98 30.88 -3.64 25.96
N GLN A 99 31.69 -2.93 26.74
CA GLN A 99 32.78 -3.56 27.51
C GLN A 99 32.23 -4.45 28.64
N ASP A 100 32.30 -5.77 28.45
CA ASP A 100 32.16 -6.72 29.56
C ASP A 100 33.28 -6.52 30.59
N SER A 101 32.90 -6.27 31.84
CA SER A 101 33.77 -6.11 33.00
C SER A 101 33.91 -7.39 33.82
N SER A 102 33.34 -8.51 33.36
CA SER A 102 33.58 -9.85 33.91
C SER A 102 34.94 -10.41 33.48
N ARG A 103 35.39 -11.45 34.20
CA ARG A 103 36.59 -12.23 33.87
C ARG A 103 36.57 -12.92 32.49
N LEU A 104 35.40 -13.01 31.84
CA LEU A 104 35.24 -13.66 30.54
C LEU A 104 35.38 -12.70 29.35
N ALA A 105 35.37 -11.38 29.59
CA ALA A 105 35.60 -10.35 28.58
C ALA A 105 34.73 -10.53 27.30
N ASN A 106 33.45 -10.87 27.48
CA ASN A 106 32.46 -11.03 26.41
C ASN A 106 32.03 -9.66 25.84
N HIS A 107 32.97 -8.92 25.27
CA HIS A 107 32.72 -7.56 24.78
C HIS A 107 31.68 -7.55 23.65
N GLY A 108 30.62 -6.77 23.85
CA GLY A 108 29.57 -6.53 22.86
C GLY A 108 29.93 -5.38 21.92
N GLN A 109 29.25 -5.33 20.77
CA GLN A 109 29.35 -4.23 19.81
C GLN A 109 28.06 -3.40 19.82
N LEU A 110 28.17 -2.10 20.07
CA LEU A 110 27.03 -1.18 19.97
C LEU A 110 26.59 -1.03 18.50
N ARG A 111 25.48 -1.66 18.12
CA ARG A 111 24.84 -1.46 16.82
C ARG A 111 24.01 -0.17 16.83
N ARG A 112 24.61 0.92 16.34
CA ARG A 112 23.90 2.19 16.12
C ARG A 112 22.88 2.05 14.99
N LYS A 113 21.60 2.30 15.26
CA LYS A 113 20.56 2.49 14.26
C LYS A 113 20.60 3.94 13.75
N MET A 114 20.67 4.16 12.44
CA MET A 114 20.38 5.49 11.88
C MET A 114 18.87 5.72 11.88
N ALA A 115 18.47 6.86 12.44
CA ALA A 115 17.08 7.32 12.50
C ALA A 115 16.96 8.60 11.67
N TRP A 116 15.97 8.67 10.78
CA TRP A 116 15.59 9.91 10.10
C TRP A 116 14.64 10.68 10.99
N VAL A 117 14.86 11.98 11.19
CA VAL A 117 14.06 12.81 12.09
C VAL A 117 13.42 13.94 11.29
N ALA A 118 12.11 14.10 11.42
CA ALA A 118 11.39 15.22 10.80
C ALA A 118 11.82 16.57 11.42
N PRO A 119 11.63 17.71 10.75
CA PRO A 119 11.90 19.04 11.33
C PRO A 119 11.17 19.33 12.65
N SER A 120 10.11 18.57 12.96
CA SER A 120 9.37 18.60 14.24
C SER A 120 10.00 17.75 15.37
N GLY A 121 11.20 17.18 15.17
CA GLY A 121 11.88 16.33 16.14
C GLY A 121 11.36 14.89 16.23
N ARG A 122 10.39 14.49 15.39
CA ARG A 122 9.82 13.13 15.40
C ARG A 122 10.65 12.18 14.54
N GLU A 123 11.13 11.07 15.10
CA GLU A 123 11.71 9.96 14.32
C GLU A 123 10.69 9.45 13.29
N ILE A 124 11.18 9.16 12.09
CA ILE A 124 10.46 8.61 10.94
C ILE A 124 10.90 7.14 10.81
N PRO A 125 10.07 6.17 11.22
CA PRO A 125 10.43 4.76 11.12
C PRO A 125 10.50 4.30 9.66
N GLY A 126 11.71 3.95 9.20
CA GLY A 126 11.97 3.06 8.06
C GLY A 126 11.42 3.42 6.68
N GLY A 127 11.41 4.70 6.29
CA GLY A 127 11.25 5.07 4.88
C GLY A 127 11.03 6.55 4.65
N MET A 128 11.38 7.01 3.44
CA MET A 128 11.21 8.42 3.05
C MET A 128 9.72 8.78 3.02
N SER A 129 9.39 9.91 3.66
CA SER A 129 8.13 10.60 3.44
C SER A 129 8.02 11.06 1.98
N THR A 130 6.81 11.20 1.46
CA THR A 130 6.52 11.76 0.13
C THR A 130 7.11 13.17 -0.07
N ALA A 131 7.41 13.91 1.00
CA ALA A 131 8.17 15.17 0.95
C ALA A 131 9.64 15.01 0.48
N TYR A 132 10.20 13.80 0.56
CA TYR A 132 11.56 13.44 0.14
C TYR A 132 11.58 12.56 -1.14
N GLN A 133 10.41 12.20 -1.67
CA GLN A 133 10.22 11.77 -3.04
C GLN A 133 9.16 12.65 -3.71
N PRO A 134 9.42 13.96 -3.89
CA PRO A 134 8.55 14.77 -4.72
C PRO A 134 8.48 14.12 -6.10
N LEU A 135 7.27 13.78 -6.55
CA LEU A 135 7.06 13.43 -7.95
C LEU A 135 7.64 14.56 -8.79
N PRO A 136 8.39 14.27 -9.88
CA PRO A 136 8.91 15.31 -10.74
C PRO A 136 7.75 16.21 -11.19
N PRO A 137 7.95 17.53 -11.29
CA PRO A 137 6.89 18.45 -11.70
C PRO A 137 6.26 17.94 -13.01
N ALA A 138 4.94 17.90 -13.04
CA ALA A 138 4.21 17.31 -14.15
C ALA A 138 4.62 17.96 -15.47
N GLU A 139 4.89 17.13 -16.48
CA GLU A 139 5.40 17.59 -17.78
C GLU A 139 4.43 18.59 -18.42
N ASP A 140 4.94 19.70 -18.95
CA ASP A 140 4.11 20.67 -19.65
C ASP A 140 3.36 20.00 -20.81
N ALA A 141 2.04 20.09 -20.76
CA ALA A 141 1.15 19.49 -21.74
C ALA A 141 0.90 20.38 -22.97
N ALA A 142 1.27 21.68 -22.94
CA ALA A 142 1.05 22.57 -24.07
C ALA A 142 1.78 22.14 -25.36
N PRO A 143 3.07 21.71 -25.34
CA PRO A 143 3.74 21.19 -26.53
C PRO A 143 3.10 19.90 -27.05
N MET A 144 2.69 19.00 -26.14
CA MET A 144 2.03 17.74 -26.49
C MET A 144 0.65 17.98 -27.14
N ARG A 145 -0.08 18.98 -26.63
CA ARG A 145 -1.37 19.41 -27.15
C ARG A 145 -1.25 20.01 -28.55
N GLU A 146 -0.28 20.89 -28.79
CA GLU A 146 -0.07 21.45 -30.14
C GLU A 146 0.42 20.39 -31.13
N ALA A 147 1.33 19.50 -30.74
CA ALA A 147 1.79 18.40 -31.59
C ALA A 147 0.64 17.47 -32.00
N LEU A 148 -0.24 17.12 -31.06
CA LEU A 148 -1.48 16.39 -31.34
C LEU A 148 -2.41 17.17 -32.28
N ARG A 149 -2.62 18.46 -32.02
CA ARG A 149 -3.49 19.33 -32.82
C ARG A 149 -2.97 19.46 -34.26
N GLN A 150 -1.66 19.56 -34.45
CA GLN A 150 -1.02 19.59 -35.76
C GLN A 150 -1.23 18.27 -36.53
N VAL A 151 -0.91 17.12 -35.93
CA VAL A 151 -1.14 15.81 -36.60
C VAL A 151 -2.62 15.57 -36.90
N ALA A 152 -3.52 15.95 -36.00
CA ALA A 152 -4.96 15.83 -36.23
C ALA A 152 -5.43 16.68 -37.44
N ARG A 153 -4.91 17.91 -37.59
CA ARG A 153 -5.16 18.76 -38.77
C ARG A 153 -4.57 18.17 -40.05
N ASP A 154 -3.30 17.80 -40.04
CA ASP A 154 -2.56 17.36 -41.24
C ASP A 154 -3.09 16.03 -41.80
N VAL A 155 -3.52 15.12 -40.93
CA VAL A 155 -4.13 13.83 -41.31
C VAL A 155 -5.64 13.98 -41.58
N GLY A 156 -6.27 15.08 -41.13
CA GLY A 156 -7.70 15.32 -41.27
C GLY A 156 -8.59 14.46 -40.36
N LEU A 157 -8.12 14.18 -39.13
CA LEU A 157 -8.87 13.40 -38.13
C LEU A 157 -10.10 14.17 -37.66
N ARG A 158 -11.29 13.59 -37.82
CA ARG A 158 -12.57 14.25 -37.55
C ARG A 158 -13.09 14.05 -36.14
N THR A 159 -12.60 13.02 -35.45
CA THR A 159 -13.04 12.60 -34.12
C THR A 159 -12.06 12.99 -33.00
N VAL A 160 -10.87 13.49 -33.37
CA VAL A 160 -9.81 13.88 -32.44
C VAL A 160 -9.79 15.40 -32.29
N ASP A 161 -10.42 15.90 -31.24
CA ASP A 161 -10.23 17.26 -30.75
C ASP A 161 -9.19 17.24 -29.62
N ALA A 162 -8.06 17.91 -29.84
CA ALA A 162 -6.98 18.03 -28.85
C ALA A 162 -7.43 18.79 -27.59
N ASP A 163 -8.36 19.75 -27.72
CA ASP A 163 -8.78 20.63 -26.65
C ASP A 163 -9.75 19.98 -25.66
N GLN A 164 -10.42 18.88 -26.04
CA GLN A 164 -11.17 18.03 -25.08
C GLN A 164 -10.28 17.14 -24.21
N ILE A 165 -8.98 17.03 -24.52
CA ILE A 165 -8.07 16.16 -23.77
C ILE A 165 -7.45 16.94 -22.61
N ARG A 166 -7.66 16.48 -21.38
CA ARG A 166 -7.08 17.10 -20.17
C ARG A 166 -5.56 16.88 -20.10
N ASP A 167 -4.82 17.83 -19.54
CA ASP A 167 -3.35 17.77 -19.45
C ASP A 167 -2.83 16.46 -18.81
N GLY A 168 -3.44 16.03 -17.70
CA GLY A 168 -3.10 14.77 -17.04
C GLY A 168 -3.25 13.51 -17.93
N VAL A 169 -4.10 13.55 -18.95
CA VAL A 169 -4.24 12.45 -19.92
C VAL A 169 -3.11 12.47 -20.94
N LEU A 170 -2.66 13.65 -21.38
CA LEU A 170 -1.49 13.81 -22.24
C LEU A 170 -0.20 13.42 -21.50
N GLN A 171 -0.08 13.81 -20.23
CA GLN A 171 1.02 13.44 -19.33
C GLN A 171 1.09 11.93 -19.10
N GLU A 172 -0.05 11.25 -18.88
CA GLU A 172 -0.10 9.79 -18.74
C GLU A 172 0.36 9.08 -20.02
N TRP A 173 -0.14 9.52 -21.19
CA TRP A 173 0.30 8.95 -22.47
C TRP A 173 1.79 9.23 -22.74
N SER A 174 2.30 10.39 -22.34
CA SER A 174 3.74 10.68 -22.39
C SER A 174 4.56 9.75 -21.51
N TYR A 175 4.07 9.45 -20.31
CA TYR A 175 4.68 8.49 -19.40
C TYR A 175 4.68 7.08 -19.99
N ASP A 176 3.53 6.59 -20.46
CA ASP A 176 3.39 5.31 -21.18
C ASP A 176 4.38 5.19 -22.34
N PHE A 177 4.49 6.24 -23.16
CA PHE A 177 5.44 6.30 -24.28
C PHE A 177 6.89 6.16 -23.81
N LYS A 178 7.27 6.92 -22.76
CA LYS A 178 8.63 6.90 -22.19
C LYS A 178 8.97 5.57 -21.52
N TRP A 179 7.98 4.81 -21.05
CA TRP A 179 8.16 3.51 -20.38
C TRP A 179 7.85 2.28 -21.25
N HIS A 180 7.34 2.48 -22.46
CA HIS A 180 7.00 1.37 -23.37
C HIS A 180 8.19 0.42 -23.60
N GLY A 181 7.98 -0.87 -23.30
CA GLY A 181 8.98 -1.92 -23.47
C GLY A 181 10.09 -1.96 -22.41
N LYS A 182 10.12 -1.03 -21.46
CA LYS A 182 11.09 -1.06 -20.34
C LYS A 182 10.62 -2.05 -19.28
N LYS A 183 11.52 -2.95 -18.87
CA LYS A 183 11.28 -3.82 -17.70
C LYS A 183 11.54 -3.01 -16.43
N GLU A 184 10.59 -3.02 -15.49
CA GLU A 184 10.92 -2.77 -14.09
C GLU A 184 11.86 -3.88 -13.59
N TYR A 185 12.95 -3.49 -12.94
CA TYR A 185 13.98 -4.39 -12.40
C TYR A 185 14.58 -5.36 -13.45
N PRO A 186 15.21 -4.85 -14.53
CA PRO A 186 15.73 -5.69 -15.60
C PRO A 186 16.76 -6.71 -15.09
N GLN A 187 17.59 -6.35 -14.10
CA GLN A 187 18.55 -7.27 -13.47
C GLN A 187 17.93 -8.42 -12.67
N HIS A 188 16.64 -8.33 -12.27
CA HIS A 188 15.94 -9.36 -11.50
C HIS A 188 14.93 -10.16 -12.34
N ARG A 189 14.64 -9.72 -13.58
CA ARG A 189 13.77 -10.42 -14.54
C ARG A 189 14.56 -11.02 -15.69
N VAL A 190 15.51 -11.90 -15.32
CA VAL A 190 16.40 -12.64 -16.22
C VAL A 190 15.62 -13.74 -16.93
N GLY A 191 15.77 -13.80 -18.26
CA GLY A 191 15.06 -14.75 -19.12
C GLY A 191 14.37 -14.07 -20.30
N GLU A 192 14.31 -14.80 -21.42
CA GLU A 192 13.45 -14.44 -22.54
C GLU A 192 12.00 -14.79 -22.22
N VAL A 193 11.08 -14.03 -22.82
CA VAL A 193 9.64 -14.23 -22.63
C VAL A 193 9.15 -15.17 -23.72
N ASP A 194 8.66 -16.35 -23.33
CA ASP A 194 8.00 -17.28 -24.26
C ASP A 194 6.71 -16.65 -24.80
N LYS A 195 6.81 -16.07 -26.00
CA LYS A 195 5.73 -15.39 -26.71
C LYS A 195 4.58 -16.34 -27.06
N GLU A 196 4.88 -17.61 -27.38
CA GLU A 196 3.86 -18.60 -27.69
C GLU A 196 3.10 -19.04 -26.43
N LYS A 197 3.78 -19.13 -25.29
CA LYS A 197 3.11 -19.31 -23.99
C LYS A 197 2.24 -18.12 -23.64
N LEU A 198 2.74 -16.88 -23.75
CA LEU A 198 1.93 -15.69 -23.52
C LEU A 198 0.70 -15.65 -24.43
N LYS A 199 0.84 -16.03 -25.71
CA LYS A 199 -0.28 -16.09 -26.66
C LYS A 199 -1.36 -17.09 -26.23
N ARG A 200 -0.98 -18.24 -25.65
CA ARG A 200 -1.92 -19.25 -25.12
C ARG A 200 -2.55 -18.87 -23.78
N GLU A 201 -1.85 -18.10 -22.95
CA GLU A 201 -2.30 -17.73 -21.59
C GLU A 201 -3.04 -16.37 -21.54
N ALA A 202 -2.85 -15.51 -22.54
CA ALA A 202 -3.61 -14.26 -22.66
C ALA A 202 -5.04 -14.53 -23.13
N PHE A 203 -6.02 -13.92 -22.44
CA PHE A 203 -7.44 -13.96 -22.86
C PHE A 203 -7.68 -13.31 -24.23
N ASP A 204 -6.89 -12.29 -24.57
CA ASP A 204 -6.91 -11.58 -25.85
C ASP A 204 -5.47 -11.34 -26.31
N GLU A 205 -5.07 -11.93 -27.45
CA GLU A 205 -3.74 -11.75 -28.03
C GLU A 205 -3.47 -10.29 -28.45
N HIS A 206 -4.50 -9.48 -28.67
CA HIS A 206 -4.32 -8.07 -28.97
C HIS A 206 -3.77 -7.29 -27.77
N ALA A 207 -4.00 -7.75 -26.53
CA ALA A 207 -3.47 -7.17 -25.30
C ALA A 207 -1.95 -7.37 -25.11
N LEU A 208 -1.31 -8.19 -25.94
CA LEU A 208 0.15 -8.36 -25.98
C LEU A 208 0.83 -7.25 -26.81
N ILE A 209 2.14 -7.09 -26.65
CA ILE A 209 2.99 -6.15 -27.39
C ILE A 209 3.89 -6.98 -28.30
N TRP A 210 3.93 -6.66 -29.60
CA TRP A 210 4.69 -7.43 -30.58
C TRP A 210 5.79 -6.59 -31.23
N GLU A 211 6.92 -7.21 -31.60
CA GLU A 211 7.97 -6.51 -32.37
C GLU A 211 7.48 -6.09 -33.76
N SER A 212 6.57 -6.86 -34.35
CA SER A 212 5.88 -6.54 -35.61
C SER A 212 5.01 -5.28 -35.54
N ASP A 213 4.74 -4.75 -34.34
CA ASP A 213 4.04 -3.47 -34.17
C ASP A 213 4.93 -2.26 -34.52
N GLY A 214 6.25 -2.41 -34.65
CA GLY A 214 7.14 -1.29 -34.99
C GLY A 214 7.18 -0.20 -33.89
N GLY A 215 6.98 -0.60 -32.63
CA GLY A 215 6.99 0.29 -31.48
C GLY A 215 5.61 0.79 -31.03
N PRO A 216 5.54 1.73 -30.08
CA PRO A 216 4.31 2.09 -29.38
C PRO A 216 3.21 2.64 -30.30
N VAL A 217 3.54 3.33 -31.39
CA VAL A 217 2.53 3.86 -32.34
C VAL A 217 1.73 2.72 -32.97
N GLY A 218 2.42 1.73 -33.56
CA GLY A 218 1.75 0.59 -34.18
C GLY A 218 1.07 -0.32 -33.17
N THR A 219 1.60 -0.46 -31.95
CA THR A 219 0.94 -1.20 -30.86
C THR A 219 -0.43 -0.59 -30.55
N VAL A 220 -0.50 0.73 -30.45
CA VAL A 220 -1.76 1.45 -30.23
C VAL A 220 -2.66 1.33 -31.46
N LEU A 221 -2.17 1.57 -32.67
CA LEU A 221 -2.96 1.47 -33.92
C LEU A 221 -3.51 0.07 -34.20
N ARG A 222 -2.79 -1.00 -33.83
CA ARG A 222 -3.28 -2.39 -33.94
C ARG A 222 -4.40 -2.64 -32.94
N ARG A 223 -4.21 -2.26 -31.66
CA ARG A 223 -5.24 -2.41 -30.63
C ARG A 223 -6.49 -1.59 -30.92
N THR A 224 -6.35 -0.38 -31.44
CA THR A 224 -7.49 0.46 -31.88
C THR A 224 -8.26 -0.19 -33.02
N ALA A 225 -7.58 -0.78 -34.01
CA ALA A 225 -8.24 -1.51 -35.09
C ALA A 225 -8.97 -2.76 -34.60
N ALA A 226 -8.36 -3.55 -33.69
CA ALA A 226 -9.01 -4.71 -33.08
C ALA A 226 -10.25 -4.32 -32.25
N LEU A 227 -10.17 -3.24 -31.47
CA LEU A 227 -11.32 -2.72 -30.73
C LEU A 227 -12.43 -2.22 -31.67
N LEU A 228 -12.09 -1.54 -32.76
CA LEU A 228 -13.06 -1.14 -33.80
C LEU A 228 -13.75 -2.35 -34.46
N GLN A 229 -13.01 -3.44 -34.70
CA GLN A 229 -13.56 -4.69 -35.22
C GLN A 229 -14.50 -5.38 -34.22
N ASN A 230 -14.17 -5.37 -32.93
CA ASN A 230 -15.02 -5.93 -31.88
C ASN A 230 -16.32 -5.13 -31.65
N LEU A 231 -16.28 -3.80 -31.87
CA LEU A 231 -17.43 -2.91 -31.72
C LEU A 231 -18.28 -2.75 -33.00
N ALA A 232 -17.98 -3.49 -34.08
CA ALA A 232 -18.22 -3.08 -35.48
C ALA A 232 -19.69 -2.94 -35.97
N ASP A 233 -20.70 -3.02 -35.10
CA ASP A 233 -22.11 -3.08 -35.49
C ASP A 233 -22.88 -1.76 -35.30
N SER A 234 -22.26 -0.62 -35.61
CA SER A 234 -22.99 0.66 -35.66
C SER A 234 -22.44 1.70 -36.63
N ALA A 235 -23.35 2.40 -37.30
CA ALA A 235 -23.04 3.55 -38.16
C ALA A 235 -22.31 4.70 -37.41
N LYS A 236 -22.44 4.76 -36.07
CA LYS A 236 -21.76 5.73 -35.22
C LYS A 236 -20.23 5.62 -35.25
N LEU A 237 -19.69 4.45 -35.60
CA LEU A 237 -18.24 4.22 -35.68
C LEU A 237 -17.62 4.58 -37.04
N ALA A 238 -18.41 4.93 -38.07
CA ALA A 238 -17.90 5.13 -39.43
C ALA A 238 -16.77 6.18 -39.51
N SER A 239 -16.91 7.30 -38.81
CA SER A 239 -15.86 8.33 -38.70
C SER A 239 -14.61 7.83 -37.97
N LEU A 240 -14.76 7.05 -36.90
CA LEU A 240 -13.63 6.47 -36.16
C LEU A 240 -12.86 5.43 -37.00
N VAL A 241 -13.57 4.62 -37.79
CA VAL A 241 -12.96 3.68 -38.76
C VAL A 241 -12.29 4.42 -39.92
N SER A 242 -12.79 5.59 -40.31
CA SER A 242 -12.15 6.46 -41.30
C SER A 242 -10.85 7.07 -40.74
N ASP A 243 -10.92 7.69 -39.56
CA ASP A 243 -9.78 8.29 -38.86
C ASP A 243 -8.69 7.25 -38.56
N CYS A 244 -9.05 6.03 -38.17
CA CYS A 244 -8.08 4.95 -37.94
C CYS A 244 -7.34 4.53 -39.21
N ARG A 245 -8.02 4.55 -40.36
CA ARG A 245 -7.39 4.25 -41.67
C ARG A 245 -6.50 5.41 -42.11
N ALA A 246 -6.97 6.65 -42.00
CA ALA A 246 -6.19 7.85 -42.33
C ALA A 246 -4.91 7.96 -41.49
N LEU A 247 -5.02 7.79 -40.16
CA LEU A 247 -3.89 7.86 -39.25
C LEU A 247 -2.84 6.77 -39.51
N ARG A 248 -3.29 5.53 -39.78
CA ARG A 248 -2.38 4.44 -40.14
C ARG A 248 -1.66 4.73 -41.46
N ALA A 249 -2.40 5.11 -42.51
CA ALA A 249 -1.80 5.40 -43.82
C ALA A 249 -0.81 6.59 -43.76
N ALA A 250 -1.13 7.64 -42.99
CA ALA A 250 -0.25 8.78 -42.79
C ALA A 250 1.04 8.39 -42.05
N TYR A 251 0.94 7.59 -40.97
CA TYR A 251 2.09 7.07 -40.24
C TYR A 251 2.98 6.16 -41.11
N GLU A 252 2.36 5.23 -41.84
CA GLU A 252 3.05 4.31 -42.77
C GLU A 252 3.71 5.04 -43.96
N THR A 253 3.20 6.21 -44.34
CA THR A 253 3.79 7.08 -45.38
C THR A 253 4.94 7.91 -44.83
N ALA A 254 4.74 8.56 -43.68
CA ALA A 254 5.71 9.46 -43.08
C ALA A 254 6.94 8.73 -42.49
N LYS A 255 6.75 7.50 -41.98
CA LYS A 255 7.78 6.65 -41.34
C LYS A 255 8.74 7.45 -40.42
N PRO A 256 8.23 8.25 -39.48
CA PRO A 256 9.08 9.11 -38.66
C PRO A 256 10.04 8.28 -37.80
N ALA A 257 11.25 8.79 -37.57
CA ALA A 257 12.22 8.16 -36.68
C ALA A 257 11.65 8.03 -35.25
N SER A 258 11.90 6.91 -34.58
CA SER A 258 11.23 6.53 -33.32
C SER A 258 11.54 7.45 -32.13
N ASP A 259 12.57 8.27 -32.23
CA ASP A 259 13.01 9.30 -31.29
C ASP A 259 12.50 10.72 -31.65
N SER A 260 11.86 10.89 -32.80
CA SER A 260 11.38 12.21 -33.28
C SER A 260 10.08 12.67 -32.61
N ASP A 261 9.92 13.98 -32.48
CA ASP A 261 8.67 14.59 -31.99
C ASP A 261 7.46 14.23 -32.88
N LEU A 262 7.67 14.03 -34.18
CA LEU A 262 6.61 13.59 -35.09
C LEU A 262 6.12 12.18 -34.76
N TYR A 263 7.02 11.24 -34.42
CA TYR A 263 6.65 9.90 -33.97
C TYR A 263 5.85 9.95 -32.66
N ARG A 264 6.27 10.80 -31.72
CA ARG A 264 5.54 11.07 -30.47
C ARG A 264 4.16 11.71 -30.73
N ALA A 265 4.05 12.60 -31.70
CA ALA A 265 2.78 13.22 -32.09
C ALA A 265 1.80 12.19 -32.71
N PHE A 266 2.30 11.30 -33.59
CA PHE A 266 1.52 10.16 -34.09
C PHE A 266 1.06 9.22 -32.97
N TYR A 267 1.90 8.97 -31.96
CA TYR A 267 1.52 8.18 -30.79
C TYR A 267 0.38 8.85 -30.00
N LEU A 268 0.49 10.15 -29.72
CA LEU A 268 -0.58 10.91 -29.03
C LEU A 268 -1.89 10.89 -29.84
N ALA A 269 -1.82 11.04 -31.16
CA ALA A 269 -2.99 10.94 -32.04
C ALA A 269 -3.62 9.53 -32.01
N ALA A 270 -2.81 8.47 -32.01
CA ALA A 270 -3.29 7.09 -31.92
C ALA A 270 -3.96 6.82 -30.56
N CYS A 271 -3.40 7.36 -29.46
CA CYS A 271 -3.99 7.27 -28.13
C CYS A 271 -5.29 8.08 -28.01
N ALA A 272 -5.35 9.28 -28.59
CA ALA A 272 -6.55 10.09 -28.65
C ALA A 272 -7.68 9.39 -29.41
N LEU A 273 -7.39 8.85 -30.59
CA LEU A 273 -8.34 8.06 -31.36
C LEU A 273 -8.80 6.81 -30.58
N ARG A 274 -7.86 6.05 -29.99
CA ARG A 274 -8.18 4.88 -29.15
C ARG A 274 -9.15 5.22 -28.02
N ARG A 275 -8.95 6.37 -27.38
CA ARG A 275 -9.84 6.88 -26.33
C ARG A 275 -11.25 7.13 -26.87
N GLN A 276 -11.40 7.74 -28.04
CA GLN A 276 -12.72 7.98 -28.65
C GLN A 276 -13.43 6.68 -29.02
N VAL A 277 -12.70 5.70 -29.56
CA VAL A 277 -13.23 4.35 -29.82
C VAL A 277 -13.72 3.69 -28.52
N ALA A 278 -12.90 3.71 -27.47
CA ALA A 278 -13.27 3.12 -26.17
C ALA A 278 -14.49 3.78 -25.54
N LEU A 279 -14.60 5.12 -25.57
CA LEU A 279 -15.76 5.85 -25.03
C LEU A 279 -17.03 5.68 -25.88
N SER A 280 -16.89 5.28 -27.14
CA SER A 280 -18.00 4.97 -28.07
C SER A 280 -18.57 3.55 -27.90
N ASN A 281 -18.02 2.73 -26.99
CA ASN A 281 -18.54 1.41 -26.68
C ASN A 281 -20.01 1.52 -26.17
N PRO A 282 -20.98 0.79 -26.77
CA PRO A 282 -22.38 0.85 -26.38
C PRO A 282 -22.66 0.31 -24.98
N LEU A 283 -21.78 -0.53 -24.41
CA LEU A 283 -21.87 -1.00 -23.02
C LEU A 283 -21.51 0.08 -21.98
N LEU A 284 -21.06 1.25 -22.43
CA LEU A 284 -20.88 2.43 -21.59
C LEU A 284 -22.11 3.34 -21.73
N ASP A 285 -23.31 2.81 -21.51
CA ASP A 285 -24.59 3.54 -21.63
C ASP A 285 -24.91 4.44 -20.41
N PHE A 286 -24.04 4.44 -19.41
CA PHE A 286 -24.06 5.30 -18.22
C PHE A 286 -23.23 6.58 -18.39
N ASP A 287 -23.54 7.60 -17.58
CA ASP A 287 -22.87 8.91 -17.56
C ASP A 287 -21.95 9.14 -16.35
N THR A 288 -22.02 8.25 -15.35
CA THR A 288 -21.45 8.44 -14.01
C THR A 288 -20.63 7.22 -13.58
N ILE A 289 -19.41 7.42 -13.09
CA ILE A 289 -18.55 6.37 -12.52
C ILE A 289 -18.34 6.63 -11.04
N LEU A 290 -18.64 5.64 -10.20
CA LEU A 290 -18.27 5.61 -8.78
C LEU A 290 -16.82 5.16 -8.61
N PHE A 291 -16.04 5.85 -7.76
CA PHE A 291 -14.68 5.45 -7.42
C PHE A 291 -14.28 5.89 -6.01
N VAL A 292 -13.23 5.27 -5.48
CA VAL A 292 -12.54 5.73 -4.26
C VAL A 292 -11.15 6.21 -4.64
N ALA A 293 -10.79 7.40 -4.17
CA ALA A 293 -9.39 7.81 -4.10
C ALA A 293 -8.85 7.46 -2.71
N ARG A 294 -7.66 6.86 -2.63
CA ARG A 294 -6.99 6.52 -1.35
C ARG A 294 -5.47 6.48 -1.52
N GLY A 295 -4.74 6.74 -0.43
CA GLY A 295 -3.29 6.57 -0.36
C GLY A 295 -2.91 5.30 0.41
N THR A 296 -2.03 4.48 -0.17
CA THR A 296 -1.67 3.14 0.37
C THR A 296 -0.16 2.94 0.54
N PHE A 297 0.62 3.22 -0.50
CA PHE A 297 2.08 3.06 -0.57
C PHE A 297 2.81 3.54 0.70
N GLU A 298 2.73 4.85 0.99
CA GLU A 298 3.48 5.45 2.10
C GLU A 298 2.96 4.98 3.47
N GLY A 299 1.70 4.54 3.53
CA GLY A 299 1.09 4.02 4.76
C GLY A 299 1.56 2.61 5.12
N SER A 300 1.81 1.74 4.13
CA SER A 300 2.51 0.46 4.34
C SER A 300 3.92 0.66 4.90
N VAL A 301 4.69 1.59 4.31
CA VAL A 301 6.06 1.92 4.75
C VAL A 301 6.09 2.45 6.18
N ARG A 302 5.22 3.42 6.51
CA ARG A 302 5.13 4.03 7.85
C ARG A 302 4.80 3.02 8.96
N SER A 303 4.05 1.97 8.64
CA SER A 303 3.43 1.07 9.62
C SER A 303 4.22 -0.23 9.83
N ASN A 304 5.03 -0.66 8.86
CA ASN A 304 6.03 -1.71 9.06
C ASN A 304 7.38 -1.37 8.38
N PRO A 305 8.32 -0.74 9.12
CA PRO A 305 9.65 -0.40 8.63
C PRO A 305 10.57 -1.60 8.40
N ALA A 306 10.19 -2.81 8.83
CA ALA A 306 11.02 -4.02 8.79
C ALA A 306 10.75 -4.94 7.58
N THR A 307 9.74 -4.65 6.74
CA THR A 307 9.47 -5.40 5.50
C THR A 307 10.61 -5.34 4.48
N ALA A 308 11.52 -4.36 4.58
CA ALA A 308 12.38 -3.90 3.50
C ALA A 308 11.64 -3.46 2.22
N ASP A 309 10.30 -3.33 2.29
CA ASP A 309 9.43 -2.88 1.21
C ASP A 309 9.46 -1.36 1.11
N VAL A 310 10.61 -0.84 0.68
CA VAL A 310 10.84 0.59 0.38
C VAL A 310 9.96 1.14 -0.75
N GLN A 311 9.09 0.28 -1.32
CA GLN A 311 8.15 0.56 -2.39
C GLN A 311 6.69 0.38 -1.92
N GLY A 312 6.42 0.22 -0.61
CA GLY A 312 5.09 0.15 -0.01
C GLY A 312 4.10 -0.82 -0.69
N GLY A 313 4.63 -1.80 -1.42
CA GLY A 313 4.01 -2.41 -2.58
C GLY A 313 3.65 -3.88 -2.41
N HIS A 314 3.87 -4.48 -1.24
CA HIS A 314 3.38 -5.82 -0.96
C HIS A 314 1.85 -5.82 -0.99
N PHE A 315 1.29 -6.24 -2.13
CA PHE A 315 -0.09 -6.01 -2.61
C PHE A 315 -1.23 -6.24 -1.59
N VAL A 316 -1.02 -7.09 -0.59
CA VAL A 316 -1.98 -7.36 0.52
C VAL A 316 -2.02 -6.25 1.59
N THR A 317 -0.89 -5.61 1.89
CA THR A 317 -0.75 -4.76 3.09
C THR A 317 -1.57 -3.48 3.04
N GLN A 318 -1.83 -2.98 1.83
CA GLN A 318 -2.73 -1.85 1.55
C GLN A 318 -4.21 -2.10 1.89
N TYR A 319 -4.63 -3.33 2.21
CA TYR A 319 -5.99 -3.65 2.64
C TYR A 319 -6.16 -3.63 4.16
N PHE A 320 -5.08 -3.46 4.91
CA PHE A 320 -5.17 -3.24 6.34
C PHE A 320 -5.39 -1.75 6.68
N GLY A 321 -6.40 -1.45 7.49
CA GLY A 321 -6.76 -0.08 7.89
C GLY A 321 -5.62 0.68 8.56
N PHE A 322 -4.77 0.01 9.34
CA PHE A 322 -3.64 0.62 10.03
C PHE A 322 -2.53 1.09 9.07
N ASN A 323 -2.47 0.50 7.88
CA ASN A 323 -1.58 0.90 6.80
C ASN A 323 -2.21 1.96 5.87
N ALA A 324 -3.47 2.33 6.06
CA ALA A 324 -4.13 3.30 5.19
C ALA A 324 -3.72 4.75 5.53
N LEU A 325 -3.50 5.59 4.53
CA LEU A 325 -3.24 7.02 4.71
C LEU A 325 -4.56 7.81 4.78
N PRO A 326 -4.77 8.66 5.81
CA PRO A 326 -5.86 9.62 5.83
C PRO A 326 -5.94 10.46 4.55
N GLY A 327 -7.16 10.66 4.07
CA GLY A 327 -7.45 11.44 2.87
C GLY A 327 -8.08 10.61 1.76
N GLY A 328 -8.14 11.21 0.56
CA GLY A 328 -8.95 10.69 -0.52
C GLY A 328 -10.44 10.88 -0.24
N GLY A 329 -11.28 9.92 -0.64
CA GLY A 329 -12.73 10.06 -0.54
C GLY A 329 -13.51 9.05 -1.39
N LEU A 330 -14.82 9.03 -1.16
CA LEU A 330 -15.81 8.35 -2.00
C LEU A 330 -16.36 9.38 -3.00
N PHE A 331 -16.08 9.16 -4.29
CA PHE A 331 -16.36 10.13 -5.35
C PHE A 331 -17.18 9.51 -6.48
N MET A 332 -17.99 10.34 -7.12
CA MET A 332 -18.55 10.06 -8.43
C MET A 332 -17.92 11.01 -9.45
N VAL A 333 -17.62 10.53 -10.66
CA VAL A 333 -17.37 11.38 -11.82
C VAL A 333 -18.54 11.30 -12.79
N ARG A 334 -19.32 12.39 -12.85
CA ARG A 334 -20.43 12.55 -13.80
C ARG A 334 -19.92 13.07 -15.13
N ASN A 335 -20.67 12.87 -16.21
CA ASN A 335 -20.34 13.34 -17.56
C ASN A 335 -18.93 12.91 -18.02
N PHE A 336 -18.46 11.72 -17.59
CA PHE A 336 -17.05 11.32 -17.71
C PHE A 336 -16.54 11.22 -19.16
N LYS A 337 -17.46 11.07 -20.13
CA LYS A 337 -17.19 11.03 -21.57
C LYS A 337 -16.93 12.41 -22.19
N THR A 338 -17.45 13.47 -21.58
CA THR A 338 -17.43 14.84 -22.12
C THR A 338 -16.72 15.78 -21.15
N LYS A 339 -17.46 16.46 -20.27
CA LYS A 339 -16.93 17.42 -19.29
C LYS A 339 -17.04 16.81 -17.88
N PRO A 340 -16.04 16.04 -17.42
CA PRO A 340 -16.13 15.32 -16.15
C PRO A 340 -16.29 16.26 -14.95
N GLU A 341 -17.31 15.99 -14.13
CA GLU A 341 -17.57 16.66 -12.85
C GLU A 341 -17.30 15.68 -11.69
N ILE A 342 -16.39 16.02 -10.78
CA ILE A 342 -16.09 15.21 -9.60
C ILE A 342 -16.97 15.65 -8.43
N VAL A 343 -17.79 14.73 -7.92
CA VAL A 343 -18.71 14.92 -6.80
C VAL A 343 -18.24 14.09 -5.61
N ASN A 344 -18.00 14.72 -4.46
CA ASN A 344 -17.77 14.01 -3.20
C ASN A 344 -19.11 13.55 -2.62
N VAL A 345 -19.36 12.24 -2.60
CA VAL A 345 -20.62 11.63 -2.12
C VAL A 345 -20.89 12.01 -0.66
N LEU A 346 -19.83 12.16 0.15
CA LEU A 346 -19.94 12.31 1.59
C LEU A 346 -19.79 13.75 2.10
N ALA A 347 -19.74 14.75 1.21
CA ALA A 347 -19.48 16.15 1.58
C ALA A 347 -20.40 16.67 2.71
N ASN A 348 -21.68 16.30 2.65
CA ASN A 348 -22.71 16.71 3.61
C ASN A 348 -23.21 15.55 4.50
N SER A 349 -22.65 14.34 4.35
CA SER A 349 -23.10 13.16 5.08
C SER A 349 -22.67 13.17 6.54
N VAL A 350 -23.57 12.72 7.41
CA VAL A 350 -23.33 12.51 8.84
C VAL A 350 -23.83 11.12 9.19
N ALA A 351 -23.04 10.33 9.91
CA ALA A 351 -23.42 8.96 10.26
C ALA A 351 -24.64 8.98 11.21
N GLN A 352 -25.66 8.18 10.88
CA GLN A 352 -26.96 8.18 11.58
C GLN A 352 -27.03 7.19 12.76
N ASN A 353 -26.13 6.21 12.80
CA ASN A 353 -26.07 5.13 13.80
C ASN A 353 -24.61 4.81 14.20
N GLY A 354 -24.43 3.78 15.02
CA GLY A 354 -23.11 3.27 15.42
C GLY A 354 -22.35 4.21 16.37
N ARG A 355 -21.07 3.90 16.58
CA ARG A 355 -20.16 4.70 17.44
C ARG A 355 -19.93 6.11 16.89
N LEU A 356 -20.13 6.30 15.58
CA LEU A 356 -19.91 7.55 14.85
C LEU A 356 -21.17 8.39 14.68
N LYS A 357 -22.29 8.03 15.33
CA LYS A 357 -23.54 8.79 15.23
C LYS A 357 -23.33 10.30 15.46
N GLY A 358 -23.77 11.12 14.52
CA GLY A 358 -23.60 12.58 14.57
C GLY A 358 -22.21 13.08 14.13
N LYS A 359 -21.34 12.23 13.57
CA LYS A 359 -20.03 12.60 13.03
C LYS A 359 -19.98 12.50 11.50
N LYS A 360 -19.16 13.34 10.88
CA LYS A 360 -18.73 13.19 9.47
C LYS A 360 -17.60 12.17 9.39
N LEU A 361 -17.39 11.61 8.19
CA LEU A 361 -16.22 10.78 7.86
C LEU A 361 -15.14 11.64 7.19
N ASP A 362 -14.82 12.78 7.81
CA ASP A 362 -13.98 13.85 7.26
C ASP A 362 -12.47 13.63 7.46
N TYR A 363 -12.08 12.73 8.36
CA TYR A 363 -10.68 12.37 8.59
C TYR A 363 -10.54 10.86 8.82
N GLY A 364 -10.03 10.18 7.80
CA GLY A 364 -9.82 8.73 7.74
C GLY A 364 -9.46 8.32 6.32
N ALA A 365 -9.45 7.02 6.03
CA ALA A 365 -9.13 6.49 4.70
C ALA A 365 -10.27 5.62 4.16
N PHE A 366 -10.51 5.73 2.85
CA PHE A 366 -11.57 5.00 2.14
C PHE A 366 -11.03 3.78 1.40
N ALA A 367 -11.87 2.77 1.21
CA ALA A 367 -11.55 1.58 0.44
C ALA A 367 -12.81 0.99 -0.22
N THR A 368 -12.59 0.32 -1.35
CA THR A 368 -13.45 -0.75 -1.89
C THR A 368 -14.96 -0.42 -1.88
N PRO A 369 -15.43 0.48 -2.78
CA PRO A 369 -16.85 0.77 -2.93
C PRO A 369 -17.54 -0.28 -3.82
N ASP A 370 -18.83 -0.51 -3.60
CA ASP A 370 -19.71 -1.21 -4.52
C ASP A 370 -21.11 -0.57 -4.56
N LEU A 371 -21.78 -0.66 -5.70
CA LEU A 371 -23.05 0.01 -6.01
C LEU A 371 -24.19 -1.01 -6.10
N SER A 372 -25.34 -0.70 -5.49
CA SER A 372 -26.52 -1.56 -5.55
C SER A 372 -27.02 -1.74 -6.99
N TYR A 373 -27.62 -2.89 -7.28
CA TYR A 373 -28.18 -3.21 -8.61
C TYR A 373 -29.21 -2.19 -9.13
N ASP A 374 -29.84 -1.41 -8.25
CA ASP A 374 -30.77 -0.33 -8.63
C ASP A 374 -30.11 1.06 -8.78
N GLY A 375 -28.79 1.15 -8.57
CA GLY A 375 -27.98 2.35 -8.73
C GLY A 375 -28.13 3.40 -7.63
N LYS A 376 -28.84 3.12 -6.52
CA LYS A 376 -29.21 4.14 -5.52
C LYS A 376 -28.38 4.14 -4.24
N THR A 377 -27.72 3.03 -3.92
CA THR A 377 -27.09 2.85 -2.61
C THR A 377 -25.69 2.26 -2.77
N ILE A 378 -24.72 2.92 -2.14
CA ILE A 378 -23.31 2.56 -2.13
C ILE A 378 -23.01 1.86 -0.81
N VAL A 379 -22.26 0.77 -0.88
CA VAL A 379 -21.53 0.20 0.27
C VAL A 379 -20.05 0.46 0.08
N PHE A 380 -19.32 0.76 1.15
CA PHE A 380 -17.88 1.04 1.09
C PHE A 380 -17.21 0.72 2.42
N ALA A 381 -15.89 0.60 2.42
CA ALA A 381 -15.08 0.43 3.62
C ALA A 381 -14.38 1.75 4.00
N TRP A 382 -14.29 2.04 5.30
CA TRP A 382 -13.60 3.23 5.81
C TRP A 382 -12.96 2.99 7.18
N THR A 383 -11.83 3.63 7.45
CA THR A 383 -11.08 3.54 8.71
C THR A 383 -10.77 4.93 9.28
N GLU A 384 -10.80 5.05 10.61
CA GLU A 384 -10.40 6.27 11.34
C GLU A 384 -8.88 6.45 11.45
N ASN A 385 -8.07 5.54 10.88
CA ASN A 385 -6.66 5.38 11.21
C ASN A 385 -5.89 6.70 11.14
N LYS A 386 -5.38 7.15 12.29
CA LYS A 386 -4.45 8.29 12.40
C LYS A 386 -3.08 7.88 12.94
N GLU A 387 -2.93 6.59 13.26
CA GLU A 387 -1.86 6.10 14.12
C GLU A 387 -0.68 5.58 13.31
N HIS A 388 -0.93 4.98 12.14
CA HIS A 388 0.10 4.27 11.33
C HIS A 388 0.90 3.27 12.17
N LYS A 389 0.19 2.55 13.05
CA LYS A 389 0.72 1.52 13.93
C LYS A 389 -0.01 0.23 13.66
N TRP A 390 0.72 -0.88 13.67
CA TRP A 390 0.20 -2.23 13.41
C TRP A 390 -0.65 -2.77 14.58
N VAL A 391 -1.75 -2.07 14.87
CA VAL A 391 -2.66 -2.30 15.98
C VAL A 391 -4.02 -2.63 15.41
N TYR A 392 -4.65 -3.69 15.92
CA TYR A 392 -6.02 -4.07 15.58
C TYR A 392 -6.97 -3.40 16.56
N SER A 393 -7.78 -2.44 16.08
CA SER A 393 -8.72 -1.66 16.91
C SER A 393 -9.86 -1.08 16.10
N GLN A 394 -10.91 -0.62 16.78
CA GLN A 394 -12.03 0.13 16.18
C GLN A 394 -11.59 1.33 15.33
N LYS A 395 -10.45 1.96 15.64
CA LYS A 395 -9.96 3.14 14.93
C LYS A 395 -8.96 2.82 13.83
N THR A 396 -8.35 1.64 13.87
CA THR A 396 -7.23 1.27 12.99
C THR A 396 -7.59 0.14 12.03
N CYS A 397 -8.84 -0.33 12.06
CA CYS A 397 -9.39 -1.28 11.08
C CYS A 397 -10.41 -0.60 10.15
N PHE A 398 -10.53 -1.11 8.93
CA PHE A 398 -11.64 -0.79 8.04
C PHE A 398 -12.95 -1.35 8.57
N HIS A 399 -14.00 -0.56 8.50
CA HIS A 399 -15.39 -0.94 8.79
C HIS A 399 -16.28 -0.63 7.60
N LEU A 400 -17.38 -1.38 7.47
CA LEU A 400 -18.33 -1.20 6.39
C LEU A 400 -19.34 -0.10 6.70
N PHE A 401 -19.60 0.73 5.71
CA PHE A 401 -20.61 1.78 5.72
C PHE A 401 -21.50 1.66 4.49
N LYS A 402 -22.73 2.17 4.60
CA LYS A 402 -23.68 2.28 3.51
C LYS A 402 -24.19 3.71 3.43
N VAL A 403 -24.38 4.24 2.23
CA VAL A 403 -24.89 5.58 1.98
C VAL A 403 -25.69 5.59 0.68
N ASN A 404 -26.66 6.49 0.52
CA ASN A 404 -27.29 6.72 -0.77
C ASN A 404 -26.36 7.53 -1.70
N VAL A 405 -26.57 7.44 -3.01
CA VAL A 405 -25.77 8.18 -4.02
C VAL A 405 -25.86 9.72 -3.90
N ASP A 406 -26.87 10.23 -3.20
CA ASP A 406 -27.03 11.66 -2.87
C ASP A 406 -26.33 12.08 -1.55
N GLY A 407 -25.66 11.14 -0.87
CA GLY A 407 -25.02 11.34 0.43
C GLY A 407 -25.97 11.20 1.64
N SER A 408 -27.26 10.94 1.43
CA SER A 408 -28.21 10.68 2.52
C SER A 408 -28.02 9.28 3.12
N ASN A 409 -28.60 9.03 4.30
CA ASN A 409 -28.65 7.71 4.94
C ASN A 409 -27.30 7.01 5.13
N LEU A 410 -26.26 7.79 5.47
CA LEU A 410 -24.97 7.26 5.90
C LEU A 410 -25.13 6.46 7.21
N VAL A 411 -24.94 5.15 7.13
CA VAL A 411 -25.01 4.22 8.26
C VAL A 411 -23.77 3.34 8.34
N GLN A 412 -23.28 3.14 9.56
CA GLN A 412 -22.25 2.14 9.89
C GLN A 412 -22.90 0.75 9.93
N LEU A 413 -22.31 -0.20 9.22
CA LEU A 413 -22.75 -1.60 9.14
C LEU A 413 -21.92 -2.55 10.01
N SER A 414 -20.64 -2.25 10.23
CA SER A 414 -19.75 -3.03 11.10
C SER A 414 -18.90 -2.15 12.03
N ASP A 415 -18.42 -2.76 13.11
CA ASP A 415 -17.51 -2.14 14.09
C ASP A 415 -16.72 -3.25 14.82
N GLY A 416 -15.57 -2.92 15.41
CA GLY A 416 -14.75 -3.84 16.20
C GLY A 416 -13.25 -3.75 15.91
N ALA A 417 -12.47 -4.71 16.40
CA ALA A 417 -11.01 -4.74 16.28
C ALA A 417 -10.50 -5.55 15.07
N PHE A 418 -11.25 -5.60 13.96
CA PHE A 418 -10.93 -6.40 12.77
C PHE A 418 -11.29 -5.61 11.51
N ASN A 419 -10.54 -5.79 10.42
CA ASN A 419 -10.93 -5.18 9.15
C ASN A 419 -12.11 -5.97 8.54
N ASP A 420 -13.17 -5.24 8.16
CA ASP A 420 -14.24 -5.68 7.28
C ASP A 420 -14.19 -4.79 6.02
N PHE A 421 -13.94 -5.38 4.84
CA PHE A 421 -13.66 -4.67 3.58
C PHE A 421 -14.06 -5.49 2.36
N ASP A 422 -13.80 -4.99 1.13
CA ASP A 422 -14.24 -5.61 -0.13
C ASP A 422 -15.73 -6.04 -0.11
N PRO A 423 -16.67 -5.13 0.23
CA PRO A 423 -18.08 -5.43 0.18
C PRO A 423 -18.55 -5.61 -1.28
N CYS A 424 -19.49 -6.53 -1.50
CA CYS A 424 -20.25 -6.60 -2.74
C CYS A 424 -21.74 -6.88 -2.49
N TRP A 425 -22.60 -6.29 -3.31
CA TRP A 425 -24.02 -6.52 -3.29
C TRP A 425 -24.37 -7.87 -3.91
N LEU A 426 -25.26 -8.60 -3.24
CA LEU A 426 -25.91 -9.79 -3.78
C LEU A 426 -27.24 -9.37 -4.44
N PRO A 427 -27.73 -10.08 -5.48
CA PRO A 427 -28.98 -9.74 -6.18
C PRO A 427 -30.22 -9.64 -5.28
N ASN A 428 -30.18 -10.23 -4.08
CA ASN A 428 -31.27 -10.17 -3.11
C ASN A 428 -31.12 -9.05 -2.05
N GLY A 429 -30.27 -8.04 -2.29
CA GLY A 429 -30.09 -6.88 -1.42
C GLY A 429 -29.28 -7.14 -0.14
N ARG A 430 -28.67 -8.33 0.00
CA ARG A 430 -27.65 -8.59 1.03
C ARG A 430 -26.27 -8.12 0.57
N ILE A 431 -25.35 -7.98 1.52
CA ILE A 431 -23.95 -7.64 1.26
C ILE A 431 -23.08 -8.84 1.68
N ALA A 432 -22.21 -9.31 0.79
CA ALA A 432 -21.08 -10.16 1.14
C ALA A 432 -19.83 -9.27 1.31
N PHE A 433 -18.86 -9.70 2.11
CA PHE A 433 -17.64 -8.92 2.38
C PHE A 433 -16.50 -9.80 2.90
N ILE A 434 -15.27 -9.31 2.81
CA ILE A 434 -14.08 -9.92 3.42
C ILE A 434 -13.97 -9.44 4.86
N SER A 435 -13.69 -10.37 5.78
CA SER A 435 -13.55 -10.07 7.21
C SER A 435 -12.39 -10.84 7.82
N GLU A 436 -11.57 -10.15 8.61
CA GLU A 436 -10.45 -10.71 9.36
C GLU A 436 -10.88 -11.31 10.71
N ARG A 437 -12.17 -11.32 11.05
CA ARG A 437 -12.67 -11.72 12.38
C ARG A 437 -12.37 -13.18 12.77
N ARG A 438 -12.36 -14.11 11.82
CA ARG A 438 -11.91 -15.51 12.07
C ARG A 438 -10.41 -15.66 11.80
N GLY A 439 -9.72 -14.56 11.45
CA GLY A 439 -8.28 -14.45 11.40
C GLY A 439 -7.57 -14.40 10.04
N GLY A 440 -6.24 -14.49 10.07
CA GLY A 440 -5.33 -14.74 8.94
C GLY A 440 -3.90 -15.04 9.39
N TYR A 441 -3.13 -15.86 8.67
CA TYR A 441 -1.74 -15.52 8.38
C TYR A 441 -1.47 -15.76 6.90
N ILE A 442 -0.81 -14.80 6.25
CA ILE A 442 -0.36 -14.93 4.87
C ILE A 442 1.11 -15.42 4.90
N ARG A 443 1.49 -16.31 3.97
CA ARG A 443 2.80 -16.98 3.96
C ARG A 443 4.00 -16.03 4.03
N CYS A 444 3.88 -14.83 3.47
CA CYS A 444 4.93 -13.80 3.50
C CYS A 444 5.13 -13.13 4.88
N PHE A 445 4.19 -13.31 5.82
CA PHE A 445 4.17 -12.67 7.13
C PHE A 445 3.97 -13.71 8.26
N ALA A 446 4.57 -14.90 8.13
CA ALA A 446 4.31 -16.06 8.97
C ALA A 446 4.53 -15.87 10.50
N ALA A 447 5.19 -14.78 10.92
CA ALA A 447 5.35 -14.39 12.32
C ALA A 447 4.10 -13.71 12.94
N CYS A 448 3.17 -13.20 12.12
CA CYS A 448 1.94 -12.57 12.60
C CYS A 448 0.79 -13.59 12.62
N THR A 449 0.43 -14.07 13.81
CA THR A 449 -0.80 -14.85 14.03
C THR A 449 -2.03 -13.96 13.74
N SER A 450 -3.17 -14.45 13.27
CA SER A 450 -3.84 -15.72 13.58
C SER A 450 -5.03 -15.96 12.64
N ARG A 451 -5.12 -17.08 11.87
CA ARG A 451 -6.33 -17.83 11.34
C ARG A 451 -6.94 -17.56 9.90
N CYS A 452 -8.28 -17.40 9.63
CA CYS A 452 -8.93 -17.21 8.26
C CYS A 452 -10.47 -16.76 8.27
N ALA A 453 -11.40 -17.20 7.39
CA ALA A 453 -12.76 -16.59 7.16
C ALA A 453 -14.06 -17.25 7.75
N THR A 454 -15.16 -16.46 7.89
CA THR A 454 -16.55 -16.92 8.17
C THR A 454 -17.59 -16.04 7.45
N THR A 455 -18.69 -16.60 6.94
CA THR A 455 -19.83 -15.85 6.35
C THR A 455 -20.85 -15.44 7.43
N ARG A 456 -21.47 -14.26 7.27
CA ARG A 456 -22.61 -13.82 8.10
C ARG A 456 -23.76 -13.37 7.22
N SER A 457 -24.92 -14.01 7.36
CA SER A 457 -26.19 -13.44 6.96
C SER A 457 -26.79 -12.68 8.14
N SER A 458 -27.30 -11.47 7.89
CA SER A 458 -28.30 -10.83 8.74
C SER A 458 -29.68 -11.00 8.09
N PRO A 459 -30.76 -11.09 8.88
CA PRO A 459 -32.14 -11.09 8.37
C PRO A 459 -32.54 -9.72 7.81
#